data_AF-A0A800CJ52-F1
#
_entry.id   AF-A0A800CJ52-F1
#
_cell.length_a   1.000
_cell.length_b   1.000
_cell.length_c   1.000
_cell.angle_alpha   90.00
_cell.angle_beta   90.00
_cell.angle_gamma   90.00
#
_symmetry.space_group_name_H-M   'P 1'
#
loop_
_entity.id
_entity.type
_entity.pdbx_description
1 polymer ?
#
loop_
_entity_poly.entity_id
_entity_poly.type
_entity_poly.pdbx_seq_one_letter_code
_entity_poly.pdbx_strand_id
1 'polypeptide(L)'
;MSDSESSICLHPNGYIEVIFRGVVRSSRLAELIEEAQRLSEKYSSINVLIDGRNGATSRTARSFSTMMRMGRFPNVTQLIILTTDDPARIDAIRGPGVVTSILTSALGFRPIYTSDEAEARRLAAKK
;
A
#
# COMPACT_ATOMS: atom_id res chain seq x y z
N MET A 1 24.65 6.79 4.46
CA MET A 1 23.57 5.79 4.50
C MET A 1 22.58 6.19 3.42
N SER A 2 22.27 5.31 2.48
CA SER A 2 21.29 5.61 1.43
C SER A 2 19.93 5.74 2.11
N ASP A 3 19.41 6.95 2.26
CA ASP A 3 18.01 7.20 2.57
C ASP A 3 17.19 6.69 1.37
N SER A 4 16.89 5.41 1.35
CA SER A 4 16.00 4.85 0.34
C SER A 4 14.62 5.46 0.57
N GLU A 5 14.21 6.39 -0.30
CA GLU A 5 12.89 7.00 -0.23
C GLU A 5 11.79 5.98 -0.49
N SER A 6 10.59 6.26 0.00
CA SER A 6 9.40 5.46 -0.35
C SER A 6 9.15 5.55 -1.85
N SER A 7 8.82 4.42 -2.47
CA SER A 7 8.78 4.28 -3.93
C SER A 7 7.55 3.51 -4.40
N ILE A 8 7.33 3.51 -5.71
CA ILE A 8 6.27 2.76 -6.37
C ILE A 8 6.81 2.11 -7.62
N CYS A 9 6.35 0.90 -7.92
CA CYS A 9 6.71 0.18 -9.13
C CYS A 9 5.55 -0.67 -9.64
N LEU A 10 5.50 -0.84 -10.97
CA LEU A 10 4.61 -1.77 -11.64
C LEU A 10 5.39 -3.05 -11.94
N HIS A 11 4.93 -4.16 -11.40
CA HIS A 11 5.60 -5.45 -11.60
C HIS A 11 5.21 -6.10 -12.93
N PRO A 12 6.12 -6.85 -13.58
CA PRO A 12 5.84 -7.54 -14.84
C PRO A 12 4.67 -8.53 -14.79
N ASN A 13 4.39 -9.07 -13.59
CA ASN A 13 3.27 -9.98 -13.35
C ASN A 13 1.93 -9.26 -13.09
N GLY A 14 1.89 -7.93 -13.24
CA GLY A 14 0.64 -7.17 -13.38
C GLY A 14 0.03 -6.66 -12.08
N TYR A 15 0.85 -6.27 -11.11
CA TYR A 15 0.40 -5.57 -9.90
C TYR A 15 1.29 -4.37 -9.59
N ILE A 16 0.77 -3.41 -8.82
CA ILE A 16 1.52 -2.24 -8.34
C ILE A 16 2.06 -2.54 -6.95
N GLU A 17 3.35 -2.32 -6.71
CA GLU A 17 3.93 -2.33 -5.35
C GLU A 17 4.29 -0.91 -4.92
N VAL A 18 3.76 -0.50 -3.77
CA VAL A 18 4.12 0.74 -3.07
C VAL A 18 4.97 0.37 -1.86
N ILE A 19 6.21 0.83 -1.81
CA ILE A 19 7.17 0.48 -0.78
C ILE A 19 7.32 1.65 0.18
N PHE A 20 6.96 1.46 1.43
CA PHE A 20 7.12 2.46 2.48
C PHE A 20 8.48 2.33 3.17
N ARG A 21 9.10 3.50 3.41
CA ARG A 21 10.40 3.66 4.07
C ARG A 21 10.28 4.79 5.09
N GLY A 22 10.49 4.47 6.36
CA GLY A 22 10.28 5.36 7.49
C GLY A 22 8.85 5.89 7.58
N VAL A 23 8.68 7.06 8.20
CA VAL A 23 7.39 7.75 8.27
C VAL A 23 7.12 8.51 6.97
N VAL A 24 6.18 8.01 6.17
CA VAL A 24 5.75 8.64 4.92
C VAL A 24 4.88 9.86 5.22
N ARG A 25 5.39 11.04 4.85
CA ARG A 25 4.66 12.31 4.99
C ARG A 25 3.48 12.38 4.02
N SER A 26 2.48 13.17 4.37
CA SER A 26 1.23 13.28 3.61
C SER A 26 1.41 13.75 2.16
N SER A 27 2.39 14.62 1.89
CA SER A 27 2.75 15.06 0.53
C SER A 27 3.30 13.90 -0.30
N ARG A 28 4.31 13.19 0.22
CA ARG A 28 4.90 12.03 -0.46
C ARG A 28 3.88 10.92 -0.68
N LEU A 29 3.01 10.70 0.31
CA LEU A 29 1.91 9.75 0.17
C LEU A 29 0.96 10.16 -0.97
N ALA A 30 0.67 11.45 -1.14
CA ALA A 30 -0.19 11.91 -2.23
C ALA A 30 0.43 11.64 -3.60
N GLU A 31 1.73 11.88 -3.76
CA GLU A 31 2.49 11.56 -4.98
C GLU A 31 2.46 10.06 -5.30
N LEU A 32 2.70 9.21 -4.29
CA LEU A 32 2.68 7.75 -4.48
C LEU A 32 1.30 7.24 -4.90
N ILE A 33 0.22 7.78 -4.31
CA ILE A 33 -1.15 7.41 -4.65
C ILE A 33 -1.55 7.93 -6.04
N GLU A 34 -1.16 9.15 -6.41
CA GLU A 34 -1.40 9.69 -7.76
C GLU A 34 -0.69 8.86 -8.84
N GLU A 35 0.56 8.47 -8.59
CA GLU A 35 1.30 7.59 -9.51
C GLU A 35 0.67 6.19 -9.58
N ALA A 36 0.21 5.63 -8.45
CA ALA A 36 -0.51 4.36 -8.45
C ALA A 36 -1.78 4.43 -9.33
N GLN A 37 -2.51 5.54 -9.26
CA GLN A 37 -3.69 5.77 -10.09
C GLN A 37 -3.32 5.81 -11.57
N ARG A 38 -2.31 6.60 -11.94
CA ARG A 38 -1.84 6.72 -13.33
C ARG A 38 -1.35 5.38 -13.90
N LEU A 39 -0.68 4.57 -13.09
CA LEU A 39 -0.26 3.22 -13.48
C LEU A 39 -1.45 2.27 -13.61
N SER A 40 -2.47 2.41 -12.76
CA SER A 40 -3.65 1.57 -12.81
C SER A 40 -4.48 1.82 -14.08
N GLU A 41 -4.62 3.05 -14.55
CA GLU A 41 -5.47 3.42 -15.71
C GLU A 41 -5.27 2.58 -16.98
N LYS A 42 -4.11 1.95 -17.15
CA LYS A 42 -3.78 1.08 -18.29
C LYS A 42 -4.38 -0.34 -18.18
N TYR A 43 -5.00 -0.67 -17.05
CA TYR A 43 -5.45 -2.01 -16.70
C TYR A 43 -6.94 -2.01 -16.38
N SER A 44 -7.66 -3.01 -16.90
CA SER A 44 -9.07 -3.24 -16.56
C SER A 44 -9.26 -3.73 -15.11
N SER A 45 -8.25 -4.42 -14.57
CA SER A 45 -8.17 -4.89 -13.19
C SER A 45 -6.71 -4.92 -12.76
N ILE A 46 -6.41 -4.46 -11.54
CA ILE A 46 -5.08 -4.50 -10.97
C ILE A 46 -5.12 -4.69 -9.45
N ASN A 47 -4.15 -5.41 -8.91
CA ASN A 47 -3.95 -5.49 -7.48
C ASN A 47 -2.87 -4.51 -7.03
N VAL A 48 -2.97 -4.07 -5.79
CA VAL A 48 -1.96 -3.21 -5.15
C VAL A 48 -1.37 -3.94 -3.95
N LEU A 49 -0.04 -3.98 -3.87
CA LEU A 49 0.72 -4.41 -2.72
C LEU A 49 1.35 -3.20 -2.04
N ILE A 50 1.10 -3.01 -0.75
CA ILE A 50 1.83 -2.06 0.09
C ILE A 50 2.87 -2.84 0.90
N ASP A 51 4.16 -2.62 0.63
CA ASP A 51 5.24 -3.10 1.52
C ASP A 51 5.40 -2.11 2.69
N GLY A 52 4.72 -2.45 3.79
CA GLY A 52 4.74 -1.68 5.04
C GLY A 52 5.82 -2.15 6.01
N ARG A 53 6.70 -3.08 5.63
CA ARG A 53 7.66 -3.67 6.58
C ARG A 53 8.73 -2.69 7.03
N ASN A 54 8.97 -1.62 6.30
CA ASN A 54 10.03 -0.64 6.61
C ASN A 54 9.49 0.78 6.79
N GLY A 55 8.17 0.94 6.83
CA GLY A 55 7.58 2.26 6.95
C GLY A 55 6.06 2.24 7.03
N ALA A 56 5.53 3.37 7.46
CA ALA A 56 4.11 3.59 7.62
C ALA A 56 3.78 5.04 7.28
N THR A 57 2.49 5.32 7.07
CA THR A 57 2.05 6.69 6.83
C THR A 57 2.02 7.49 8.14
N SER A 58 2.34 8.76 8.05
CA SER A 58 2.15 9.71 9.15
C SER A 58 0.68 9.74 9.60
N ARG A 59 0.42 9.78 10.91
CA ARG A 59 -0.93 9.69 11.49
C ARG A 59 -1.67 11.04 11.49
N THR A 60 -1.75 11.67 10.31
CA THR A 60 -2.48 12.94 10.13
C THR A 60 -3.79 12.71 9.39
N ALA A 61 -4.78 13.57 9.61
CA ALA A 61 -6.04 13.54 8.86
C ALA A 61 -5.82 13.62 7.34
N ARG A 62 -4.78 14.35 6.90
CA ARG A 62 -4.44 14.44 5.48
C ARG A 62 -3.93 13.10 4.92
N SER A 63 -3.00 12.45 5.61
CA SER A 63 -2.50 11.12 5.19
C SER A 63 -3.62 10.11 5.09
N PHE A 64 -4.54 10.17 6.03
CA PHE A 64 -5.73 9.33 6.05
C PHE A 64 -6.65 9.59 4.84
N SER A 65 -7.01 10.84 4.58
CA SER A 65 -7.80 11.21 3.39
C SER A 65 -7.09 10.83 2.08
N THR A 66 -5.76 10.89 2.04
CA THR A 66 -4.98 10.46 0.88
C THR A 66 -5.09 8.95 0.67
N MET A 67 -4.93 8.13 1.73
CA MET A 67 -5.12 6.67 1.63
C MET A 67 -6.52 6.30 1.13
N MET A 68 -7.53 7.05 1.55
CA MET A 68 -8.92 6.86 1.12
C MET A 68 -9.13 7.06 -0.38
N ARG A 69 -8.28 7.84 -1.07
CA ARG A 69 -8.36 8.02 -2.52
C ARG A 69 -8.10 6.71 -3.27
N MET A 70 -7.32 5.79 -2.70
CA MET A 70 -7.09 4.47 -3.29
C MET A 70 -8.38 3.64 -3.37
N GLY A 71 -9.32 3.87 -2.45
CA GLY A 71 -10.68 3.32 -2.50
C GLY A 71 -11.48 3.73 -3.74
N ARG A 72 -11.10 4.82 -4.38
CA ARG A 72 -11.79 5.35 -5.57
C ARG A 72 -11.18 4.88 -6.88
N PHE A 73 -10.19 3.98 -6.84
CA PHE A 73 -9.56 3.50 -8.05
C PHE A 73 -10.50 2.44 -8.65
N PRO A 74 -11.17 2.71 -9.78
CA PRO A 74 -12.28 1.89 -10.25
C PRO A 74 -11.85 0.48 -10.66
N ASN A 75 -10.56 0.29 -10.89
CA ASN A 75 -9.96 -0.93 -11.40
C ASN A 75 -9.05 -1.65 -10.39
N VAL A 76 -8.92 -1.13 -9.16
CA VAL A 76 -8.22 -1.88 -8.11
C VAL A 76 -9.17 -2.91 -7.53
N THR A 77 -8.78 -4.18 -7.57
CA THR A 77 -9.64 -5.30 -7.14
C THR A 77 -9.20 -5.92 -5.82
N GLN A 78 -7.91 -5.81 -5.48
CA GLN A 78 -7.38 -6.23 -4.18
C GLN A 78 -6.31 -5.27 -3.68
N LEU A 79 -6.24 -5.17 -2.35
CA LEU A 79 -5.18 -4.49 -1.62
C LEU A 79 -4.53 -5.51 -0.68
N ILE A 80 -3.25 -5.75 -0.88
CA ILE A 80 -2.41 -6.57 -0.03
C ILE A 80 -1.48 -5.65 0.74
N ILE A 81 -1.33 -5.88 2.05
CA ILE A 81 -0.42 -5.13 2.92
C ILE A 81 0.55 -6.13 3.52
N LEU A 82 1.81 -6.03 3.11
CA LEU A 82 2.90 -6.82 3.65
C LEU A 82 3.38 -6.18 4.95
N THR A 83 3.19 -6.89 6.05
CA THR A 83 3.48 -6.45 7.42
C THR A 83 4.73 -7.12 7.96
N THR A 84 5.18 -6.70 9.14
CA THR A 84 6.26 -7.36 9.86
C THR A 84 6.00 -7.33 11.36
N ASP A 85 6.44 -8.38 12.04
CA ASP A 85 6.44 -8.45 13.50
C ASP A 85 7.82 -8.10 14.09
N ASP A 86 8.82 -7.83 13.24
CA ASP A 86 10.18 -7.48 13.65
C ASP A 86 10.18 -6.23 14.55
N PRO A 87 10.50 -6.34 15.86
CA PRO A 87 10.48 -5.21 16.78
C PRO A 87 11.52 -4.14 16.43
N ALA A 88 12.57 -4.47 15.68
CA ALA A 88 13.58 -3.50 15.23
C ALA A 88 13.03 -2.52 14.18
N ARG A 89 11.92 -2.86 13.51
CA ARG A 89 11.29 -2.00 12.50
C ARG A 89 10.21 -1.13 13.14
N ILE A 90 10.66 -0.03 13.73
CA ILE A 90 9.85 0.87 14.57
C ILE A 90 8.70 1.50 13.76
N ASP A 91 8.97 1.90 12.52
CA ASP A 91 8.00 2.57 11.66
C ASP A 91 7.11 1.62 10.85
N ALA A 92 7.23 0.31 11.04
CA ALA A 92 6.55 -0.66 10.20
C ALA A 92 5.05 -0.79 10.49
N ILE A 93 4.29 -1.22 9.47
CA ILE A 93 2.92 -1.70 9.63
C ILE A 93 2.96 -3.12 10.20
N ARG A 94 2.32 -3.32 11.36
CA ARG A 94 2.31 -4.59 12.11
C ARG A 94 1.02 -5.40 11.99
N GLY A 95 0.05 -4.93 11.22
CA GLY A 95 -1.25 -5.60 11.09
C GLY A 95 -2.39 -4.62 10.88
N PRO A 96 -3.64 -5.11 11.01
CA PRO A 96 -4.82 -4.27 10.87
C PRO A 96 -4.88 -3.25 12.01
N GLY A 97 -4.96 -1.97 11.66
CA GLY A 97 -5.11 -0.84 12.60
C GLY A 97 -6.37 -0.03 12.30
N VAL A 98 -6.50 1.16 12.89
CA VAL A 98 -7.65 2.06 12.63
C VAL A 98 -7.81 2.38 11.14
N VAL A 99 -6.70 2.44 10.39
CA VAL A 99 -6.72 2.68 8.93
C VAL A 99 -7.43 1.55 8.17
N THR A 100 -7.45 0.33 8.70
CA THR A 100 -8.01 -0.86 8.05
C THR A 100 -9.52 -0.83 7.91
N SER A 101 -10.24 -0.39 8.95
CA SER A 101 -11.70 -0.32 8.90
C SER A 101 -12.15 0.70 7.85
N ILE A 102 -11.43 1.82 7.76
CA ILE A 102 -11.81 2.91 6.86
C ILE A 102 -11.40 2.59 5.41
N LEU A 103 -10.23 1.99 5.19
CA LEU A 103 -9.87 1.49 3.86
C LEU A 103 -10.86 0.44 3.35
N THR A 104 -11.33 -0.45 4.22
CA THR A 104 -12.35 -1.46 3.85
C THR A 104 -13.63 -0.80 3.36
N SER A 105 -14.11 0.24 4.05
CA SER A 105 -15.30 1.00 3.62
C SER A 105 -15.08 1.76 2.32
N ALA A 106 -13.86 2.22 2.04
CA ALA A 106 -13.53 2.98 0.85
C ALA A 106 -13.38 2.12 -0.40
N LEU A 107 -12.72 0.97 -0.26
CA LEU A 107 -12.34 0.08 -1.35
C LEU A 107 -13.50 -0.83 -1.77
N GLY A 108 -14.50 -1.03 -0.91
CA GLY A 108 -15.55 -2.03 -1.13
C GLY A 108 -15.07 -3.47 -0.95
N PHE A 109 -13.79 -3.68 -0.64
CA PHE A 109 -13.19 -4.96 -0.28
C PHE A 109 -12.26 -4.82 0.92
N ARG A 110 -12.03 -5.94 1.64
CA ARG A 110 -11.15 -5.98 2.80
C ARG A 110 -9.69 -6.11 2.36
N PRO A 111 -8.77 -5.25 2.84
CA PRO A 111 -7.35 -5.46 2.61
C PRO A 111 -6.88 -6.78 3.23
N ILE A 112 -5.98 -7.48 2.55
CA ILE A 112 -5.34 -8.70 3.02
C ILE A 112 -4.03 -8.32 3.70
N TYR A 113 -3.82 -8.76 4.94
CA TYR A 113 -2.58 -8.55 5.68
C TYR A 113 -1.83 -9.86 5.78
N THR A 114 -0.52 -9.85 5.50
CA THR A 114 0.35 -11.00 5.70
C THR A 114 1.77 -10.53 5.99
N SER A 115 2.50 -11.28 6.81
CA SER A 115 3.94 -11.08 7.03
C SER A 115 4.80 -11.95 6.10
N ASP A 116 4.18 -12.87 5.37
CA ASP A 116 4.83 -13.71 4.35
C ASP A 116 4.95 -12.95 3.03
N GLU A 117 6.19 -12.63 2.65
CA GLU A 117 6.49 -11.92 1.41
C GLU A 117 6.15 -12.73 0.16
N ALA A 118 6.42 -14.05 0.17
CA ALA A 118 6.14 -14.89 -0.98
C ALA A 118 4.62 -14.97 -1.20
N GLU A 119 3.86 -15.12 -0.13
CA GLU A 119 2.40 -15.11 -0.18
C GLU A 119 1.86 -13.75 -0.62
N ALA A 120 2.38 -12.64 -0.09
CA ALA A 120 1.96 -11.30 -0.48
C ALA A 120 2.12 -11.06 -1.99
N ARG A 121 3.28 -11.43 -2.54
CA ARG A 121 3.59 -11.29 -3.98
C ARG A 121 2.73 -12.23 -4.82
N ARG A 122 2.49 -13.46 -4.35
CA ARG A 122 1.62 -14.44 -5.03
C ARG A 122 0.17 -13.95 -5.10
N LEU A 123 -0.36 -13.41 -4.01
CA LEU A 123 -1.70 -12.82 -3.97
C LEU A 123 -1.79 -11.60 -4.87
N ALA A 124 -0.81 -10.69 -4.82
CA ALA A 124 -0.79 -9.51 -5.66
C ALA A 124 -0.73 -9.86 -7.16
N ALA A 125 0.01 -10.88 -7.56
CA ALA A 125 0.08 -11.33 -8.95
C ALA A 125 -1.16 -12.10 -9.43
N LYS A 126 -2.11 -12.44 -8.55
CA LYS A 126 -3.28 -13.25 -8.88
C LYS A 126 -4.36 -12.39 -9.55
N LYS A 127 -4.66 -12.68 -10.81
CA LYS A 127 -5.75 -12.03 -11.57
C LYS A 127 -7.11 -12.65 -11.28
#